data_AF-A0A449DC86-F1
#
_entry.id   AF-A0A449DC86-F1
#
_cell.length_a   1.000
_cell.length_b   1.000
_cell.length_c   1.000
_cell.angle_alpha   90.00
_cell.angle_beta   90.00
_cell.angle_gamma   90.00
#
_symmetry.space_group_name_H-M   'P 1'
#
loop_
_entity.id
_entity.type
_entity.pdbx_description
1 polymer ?
#
loop_
_entity_poly.entity_id
_entity_poly.type
_entity_poly.pdbx_seq_one_letter_code
_entity_poly.pdbx_strand_id
1 'polypeptide(L)'
;MSEHAGPPHGPGPNHGGQHPGPVVDPRRSDDRFRPRPQNPQRTAAPPPMRRQAPGPGPNLGLRIPPPGQMTRPGHQSHPGQPMQSRVYEQPRFAPTVTQEMRVRAQMQPPQHRVAETPWTGAVRRTPEPAEPGSPGNVVRLVLAILAVCALVFGLLVMAIFGGFSFGARLFGLIGLSAIPLIGIIAYVLWLDRWKPQPKLLLGLCLLWGAVASVVLTLFVSLVGEVALYFAGVGAVPDVFKTVVEAPVVEETTKTALLVVIVLLARRHFEGPLDGLVYGALIGAGFAFTENVLYLGAAWEESTSGLWVTFVLRCLCSPLLHTTFSSWAGVTIGFAARKWPWWAVILMWLPGLFVGMCLHAIWNGSMTGLQLISPIAQIVGLIVLSFILTTCWVVAGLILRRSERLHTRNMLGDYANSGWLSHAEVDMLGTWKGRKQGKRWAKTFPGGKQEMRTMIRLAGQLATTRMRLLAGLGGPKERTIENYELREFAGARDRLLSASRGEARSA
;
A
#
# COMPACT_ATOMS: atom_id res chain seq x y z
N MET A 1 -84.47 29.89 16.85
CA MET A 1 -83.09 30.45 16.86
C MET A 1 -82.45 30.04 15.53
N SER A 2 -82.84 30.67 14.42
CA SER A 2 -82.28 31.94 13.88
C SER A 2 -80.91 31.65 13.22
N GLU A 3 -80.84 31.38 11.90
CA GLU A 3 -80.72 32.36 10.77
C GLU A 3 -79.32 33.03 10.73
N HIS A 4 -78.57 33.15 9.62
CA HIS A 4 -78.92 33.21 8.19
C HIS A 4 -77.69 32.99 7.27
N ALA A 5 -77.95 32.39 6.09
CA ALA A 5 -77.42 32.64 4.71
C ALA A 5 -75.90 32.66 4.43
N GLY A 6 -75.33 32.04 3.38
CA GLY A 6 -75.85 31.44 2.13
C GLY A 6 -74.96 31.85 0.92
N PRO A 7 -74.52 30.94 0.01
CA PRO A 7 -73.54 31.16 -1.09
C PRO A 7 -74.23 31.45 -2.46
N PRO A 8 -73.55 31.50 -3.65
CA PRO A 8 -73.34 30.28 -4.46
C PRO A 8 -72.20 30.24 -5.54
N HIS A 9 -71.83 28.99 -5.90
CA HIS A 9 -71.57 28.37 -7.23
C HIS A 9 -70.80 29.06 -8.40
N GLY A 10 -69.90 28.28 -9.03
CA GLY A 10 -69.63 28.38 -10.49
C GLY A 10 -68.48 27.50 -11.02
N PRO A 11 -68.60 26.78 -12.16
CA PRO A 11 -67.82 25.57 -12.48
C PRO A 11 -66.71 25.77 -13.54
N GLY A 12 -65.84 24.76 -13.70
CA GLY A 12 -64.89 24.69 -14.84
C GLY A 12 -65.59 24.44 -16.18
N PRO A 13 -64.86 24.65 -17.29
CA PRO A 13 -64.93 23.68 -18.39
C PRO A 13 -63.59 23.40 -19.09
N ASN A 14 -63.73 22.48 -20.04
CA ASN A 14 -62.80 21.62 -20.77
C ASN A 14 -62.28 22.25 -22.09
N HIS A 15 -61.38 21.54 -22.78
CA HIS A 15 -60.84 21.75 -24.16
C HIS A 15 -59.70 22.79 -24.29
N GLY A 16 -58.65 22.64 -25.11
CA GLY A 16 -58.32 21.74 -26.21
C GLY A 16 -57.62 22.55 -27.31
N GLY A 17 -56.46 22.10 -27.82
CA GLY A 17 -55.99 22.39 -29.19
C GLY A 17 -54.99 23.55 -29.46
N GLN A 18 -53.79 23.13 -29.91
CA GLN A 18 -53.00 23.62 -31.07
C GLN A 18 -52.24 24.98 -31.07
N HIS A 19 -50.90 24.83 -31.09
CA HIS A 19 -49.81 25.49 -31.86
C HIS A 19 -49.74 27.02 -32.08
N PRO A 20 -48.50 27.56 -32.01
CA PRO A 20 -47.82 27.93 -33.26
C PRO A 20 -46.34 27.52 -33.36
N GLY A 21 -45.96 27.01 -34.55
CA GLY A 21 -44.70 27.23 -35.32
C GLY A 21 -43.31 27.07 -34.68
N PRO A 22 -42.39 26.27 -35.27
CA PRO A 22 -41.00 26.18 -34.81
C PRO A 22 -40.15 27.36 -35.32
N VAL A 23 -39.46 28.05 -34.41
CA VAL A 23 -38.37 28.97 -34.73
C VAL A 23 -37.06 28.17 -34.80
N VAL A 24 -36.42 28.22 -35.96
CA VAL A 24 -35.16 27.57 -36.30
C VAL A 24 -34.00 28.34 -35.66
N ASP A 25 -33.19 27.67 -34.83
CA ASP A 25 -31.90 28.19 -34.33
C ASP A 25 -30.75 27.79 -35.30
N PRO A 26 -30.02 28.76 -35.90
CA PRO A 26 -29.07 28.54 -36.99
C PRO A 26 -27.67 28.10 -36.56
N ARG A 27 -27.52 27.23 -35.54
CA ARG A 27 -26.20 26.69 -35.12
C ARG A 27 -26.05 25.16 -35.20
N ARG A 28 -26.89 24.48 -35.98
CA ARG A 28 -26.67 23.08 -36.40
C ARG A 28 -26.28 23.01 -37.87
N SER A 29 -25.03 23.37 -38.16
CA SER A 29 -24.36 23.07 -39.43
C SER A 29 -22.91 22.65 -39.14
N ASP A 30 -22.75 21.56 -38.40
CA ASP A 30 -21.46 20.91 -38.23
C ASP A 30 -21.64 19.42 -38.57
N ASP A 31 -21.26 19.05 -39.79
CA ASP A 31 -21.44 17.73 -40.44
C ASP A 31 -20.57 16.61 -39.82
N ARG A 32 -20.14 16.75 -38.57
CA ARG A 32 -19.22 15.82 -37.90
C ARG A 32 -19.88 14.77 -37.02
N PHE A 33 -21.21 14.78 -36.89
CA PHE A 33 -21.96 13.81 -36.08
C PHE A 33 -23.25 13.33 -36.76
N ARG A 34 -23.13 12.69 -37.94
CA ARG A 34 -24.19 11.79 -38.46
C ARG A 34 -23.77 10.31 -38.33
N PRO A 35 -24.62 9.44 -37.76
CA PRO A 35 -24.43 7.99 -37.82
C PRO A 35 -24.55 7.51 -39.27
N ARG A 36 -23.61 6.68 -39.74
CA ARG A 36 -23.68 6.07 -41.08
C ARG A 36 -24.84 5.05 -41.15
N PRO A 37 -25.66 5.07 -42.22
CA PRO A 37 -26.65 4.03 -42.44
C PRO A 37 -26.01 2.69 -42.83
N GLN A 38 -26.51 1.62 -42.22
CA GLN A 38 -26.21 0.23 -42.55
C GLN A 38 -26.84 -0.12 -43.90
N ASN A 39 -26.04 -0.66 -44.82
CA ASN A 39 -26.55 -1.24 -46.06
C ASN A 39 -26.49 -2.78 -45.95
N PRO A 40 -27.60 -3.51 -46.19
CA PRO A 40 -27.63 -4.97 -46.14
C PRO A 40 -27.32 -5.55 -47.52
N GLN A 41 -26.35 -6.47 -47.60
CA GLN A 41 -26.33 -7.67 -48.48
C GLN A 41 -24.91 -8.22 -48.63
N ARG A 42 -24.71 -9.44 -48.11
CA ARG A 42 -24.11 -10.63 -48.77
C ARG A 42 -23.49 -11.56 -47.73
N THR A 43 -24.30 -12.55 -47.36
CA THR A 43 -23.91 -13.79 -46.67
C THR A 43 -22.82 -14.52 -47.46
N ALA A 44 -21.62 -14.64 -46.91
CA ALA A 44 -20.58 -15.53 -47.40
C ALA A 44 -20.57 -16.81 -46.55
N ALA A 45 -20.81 -17.93 -47.22
CA ALA A 45 -20.79 -19.29 -46.67
C ALA A 45 -19.37 -19.74 -46.27
N PRO A 46 -19.22 -20.71 -45.35
CA PRO A 46 -17.93 -21.18 -44.84
C PRO A 46 -17.14 -22.01 -45.87
N PRO A 47 -15.79 -22.03 -45.80
CA PRO A 47 -14.95 -22.80 -46.71
C PRO A 47 -15.04 -24.32 -46.46
N PRO A 48 -14.86 -25.16 -47.50
CA PRO A 48 -15.16 -26.59 -47.44
C PRO A 48 -14.10 -27.43 -46.72
N MET A 49 -14.59 -28.46 -46.02
CA MET A 49 -13.83 -29.57 -45.46
C MET A 49 -13.01 -30.29 -46.55
N ARG A 50 -11.70 -30.36 -46.36
CA ARG A 50 -10.82 -31.21 -47.17
C ARG A 50 -10.91 -32.64 -46.63
N ARG A 51 -11.54 -33.53 -47.41
CA ARG A 51 -11.65 -34.97 -47.14
C ARG A 51 -10.26 -35.60 -47.00
N GLN A 52 -10.10 -36.36 -45.91
CA GLN A 52 -9.04 -37.33 -45.70
C GLN A 52 -9.12 -38.43 -46.77
N ALA A 53 -7.99 -38.78 -47.37
CA ALA A 53 -7.81 -40.02 -48.11
C ALA A 53 -7.10 -41.03 -47.17
N PRO A 54 -7.52 -42.30 -47.12
CA PRO A 54 -6.84 -43.32 -46.34
C PRO A 54 -5.59 -43.81 -47.08
N GLY A 55 -4.48 -43.96 -46.36
CA GLY A 55 -3.25 -44.55 -46.90
C GLY A 55 -3.33 -46.07 -47.01
N PRO A 56 -2.35 -46.69 -47.69
CA PRO A 56 -1.97 -48.06 -47.46
C PRO A 56 -0.61 -48.12 -46.73
N GLY A 57 -0.55 -48.80 -45.58
CA GLY A 57 0.71 -49.37 -45.07
C GLY A 57 0.90 -50.79 -45.62
N PRO A 58 1.81 -51.59 -45.07
CA PRO A 58 3.19 -51.30 -44.66
C PRO A 58 4.17 -52.07 -45.58
N ASN A 59 5.44 -51.65 -45.66
CA ASN A 59 6.48 -52.56 -46.15
C ASN A 59 7.68 -52.54 -45.20
N LEU A 60 7.84 -53.65 -44.48
CA LEU A 60 9.03 -54.01 -43.71
C LEU A 60 10.19 -54.20 -44.70
N GLY A 61 11.23 -53.38 -44.56
CA GLY A 61 12.50 -53.60 -45.24
C GLY A 61 13.64 -53.38 -44.25
N LEU A 62 14.14 -54.47 -43.66
CA LEU A 62 15.44 -54.50 -42.98
C LEU A 62 16.51 -53.99 -43.95
N ARG A 63 17.26 -52.96 -43.55
CA ARG A 63 18.57 -52.67 -44.16
C ARG A 63 19.61 -52.51 -43.06
N ILE A 64 20.43 -53.55 -42.95
CA ILE A 64 21.64 -53.63 -42.11
C ILE A 64 22.70 -52.69 -42.72
N PRO A 65 23.41 -51.85 -41.94
CA PRO A 65 24.43 -50.94 -42.46
C PRO A 65 25.80 -51.64 -42.62
N PRO A 66 26.63 -51.27 -43.61
CA PRO A 66 28.05 -51.64 -43.61
C PRO A 66 28.85 -50.72 -42.68
N PRO A 67 29.97 -51.20 -42.09
CA PRO A 67 30.69 -50.48 -41.05
C PRO A 67 31.74 -49.52 -41.63
N GLY A 68 31.89 -48.37 -40.96
CA GLY A 68 33.11 -47.57 -41.01
C GLY A 68 32.94 -46.16 -41.60
N GLN A 69 32.86 -45.16 -40.72
CA GLN A 69 33.92 -44.15 -40.57
C GLN A 69 33.52 -43.11 -39.52
N MET A 70 34.45 -42.90 -38.58
CA MET A 70 34.40 -41.89 -37.53
C MET A 70 34.22 -40.48 -38.09
N THR A 71 33.28 -39.70 -37.54
CA THR A 71 33.43 -38.24 -37.42
C THR A 71 32.73 -37.73 -36.16
N ARG A 72 33.39 -36.74 -35.53
CA ARG A 72 33.15 -36.14 -34.20
C ARG A 72 31.72 -35.60 -33.98
N PRO A 73 31.20 -35.56 -32.73
CA PRO A 73 29.88 -35.02 -32.45
C PRO A 73 29.85 -33.49 -32.66
N GLY A 74 29.21 -33.06 -33.74
CA GLY A 74 28.69 -31.70 -33.89
C GLY A 74 27.46 -31.52 -33.01
N HIS A 75 27.42 -30.43 -32.23
CA HIS A 75 26.21 -29.98 -31.54
C HIS A 75 25.12 -29.68 -32.58
N GLN A 76 24.17 -30.61 -32.75
CA GLN A 76 22.93 -30.37 -33.46
C GLN A 76 22.01 -29.55 -32.55
N SER A 77 21.75 -28.30 -32.95
CA SER A 77 20.71 -27.45 -32.40
C SER A 77 19.34 -28.11 -32.56
N HIS A 78 18.74 -28.54 -31.47
CA HIS A 78 17.34 -28.97 -31.43
C HIS A 78 16.41 -27.78 -31.78
N PRO A 79 15.43 -27.94 -32.67
CA PRO A 79 14.41 -26.93 -32.92
C PRO A 79 13.52 -26.77 -31.67
N GLY A 80 13.23 -25.51 -31.36
CA GLY A 80 12.43 -24.99 -30.24
C GLY A 80 11.48 -25.97 -29.53
N GLN A 81 11.79 -26.26 -28.27
CA GLN A 81 10.71 -26.45 -27.31
C GLN A 81 9.92 -25.12 -27.22
N PRO A 82 8.58 -25.16 -27.20
CA PRO A 82 7.79 -23.95 -27.00
C PRO A 82 8.16 -23.37 -25.63
N MET A 83 8.88 -22.25 -25.68
CA MET A 83 9.21 -21.44 -24.51
C MET A 83 7.89 -21.12 -23.81
N GLN A 84 7.67 -21.68 -22.62
CA GLN A 84 6.48 -21.39 -21.83
C GLN A 84 6.31 -19.87 -21.77
N SER A 85 5.20 -19.36 -22.34
CA SER A 85 4.91 -17.93 -22.39
C SER A 85 5.05 -17.35 -20.99
N ARG A 86 5.96 -16.41 -20.81
CA ARG A 86 6.33 -15.89 -19.48
C ARG A 86 5.12 -15.13 -18.90
N VAL A 87 5.00 -15.11 -17.58
CA VAL A 87 3.81 -14.59 -16.84
C VAL A 87 3.39 -13.16 -17.21
N TYR A 88 4.29 -12.36 -17.77
CA TYR A 88 4.06 -10.97 -18.21
C TYR A 88 4.07 -10.80 -19.76
N GLU A 89 4.41 -11.84 -20.53
CA GLU A 89 4.19 -11.89 -21.99
C GLU A 89 2.71 -12.09 -22.29
N GLN A 90 1.98 -12.76 -21.40
CA GLN A 90 0.53 -12.68 -21.39
C GLN A 90 0.11 -11.35 -20.73
N PRO A 91 -0.74 -10.53 -21.37
CA PRO A 91 -1.39 -9.40 -20.72
C PRO A 91 -2.38 -9.96 -19.69
N ARG A 92 -1.87 -10.45 -18.56
CA ARG A 92 -2.71 -10.70 -17.39
C ARG A 92 -3.07 -9.33 -16.87
N PHE A 93 -4.33 -8.97 -17.11
CA PHE A 93 -4.98 -7.82 -16.53
C PHE A 93 -4.60 -7.74 -15.05
N ALA A 94 -3.74 -6.79 -14.68
CA ALA A 94 -3.84 -6.30 -13.33
C ALA A 94 -5.29 -5.80 -13.25
N PRO A 95 -6.14 -6.28 -12.31
CA PRO A 95 -7.58 -5.99 -12.32
C PRO A 95 -7.92 -4.48 -12.23
N THR A 96 -6.89 -3.62 -12.16
CA THR A 96 -7.00 -2.17 -12.06
C THR A 96 -6.26 -1.40 -13.17
N VAL A 97 -5.74 -2.06 -14.21
CA VAL A 97 -5.13 -1.42 -15.39
C VAL A 97 -5.71 -2.03 -16.66
N THR A 98 -6.43 -1.24 -17.45
CA THR A 98 -7.03 -1.69 -18.73
C THR A 98 -6.06 -1.53 -19.90
N GLN A 99 -6.34 -2.24 -21.00
CA GLN A 99 -5.61 -2.08 -22.28
C GLN A 99 -5.65 -0.62 -22.74
N GLU A 100 -6.79 0.05 -22.59
CA GLU A 100 -6.95 1.46 -22.95
C GLU A 100 -6.03 2.39 -22.14
N MET A 101 -5.88 2.13 -20.82
CA MET A 101 -4.95 2.89 -19.98
C MET A 101 -3.51 2.75 -20.48
N ARG A 102 -3.11 1.55 -20.94
CA ARG A 102 -1.78 1.32 -21.54
C ARG A 102 -1.59 2.02 -22.87
N VAL A 103 -2.62 2.05 -23.71
CA VAL A 103 -2.60 2.75 -25.00
C VAL A 103 -2.46 4.27 -24.78
N ARG A 104 -3.19 4.84 -23.82
CA ARG A 104 -3.08 6.27 -23.45
C ARG A 104 -1.71 6.63 -22.85
N ALA A 105 -1.08 5.70 -22.15
CA ALA A 105 0.25 5.84 -21.57
C ALA A 105 1.35 5.17 -22.41
N GLN A 106 1.20 5.16 -23.73
CA GLN A 106 2.24 4.64 -24.64
C GLN A 106 3.56 5.38 -24.42
N MET A 107 4.63 4.60 -24.32
CA MET A 107 6.00 5.09 -24.20
C MET A 107 6.66 5.04 -25.56
N GLN A 108 7.49 6.04 -25.85
CA GLN A 108 8.33 5.99 -27.03
C GLN A 108 9.40 4.91 -26.81
N PRO A 109 9.56 3.95 -27.74
CA PRO A 109 10.61 2.97 -27.64
C PRO A 109 11.98 3.66 -27.65
N PRO A 110 12.98 3.13 -26.93
CA PRO A 110 14.32 3.71 -26.93
C PRO A 110 14.91 3.64 -28.35
N GLN A 111 15.76 4.62 -28.70
CA GLN A 111 16.47 4.65 -29.99
C GLN A 111 17.39 3.43 -30.19
N HIS A 112 17.73 2.71 -29.12
CA HIS A 112 18.32 1.38 -29.15
C HIS A 112 17.49 0.44 -28.29
N ARG A 113 16.87 -0.59 -28.89
CA ARG A 113 16.31 -1.71 -28.11
C ARG A 113 17.46 -2.44 -27.44
N VAL A 114 17.34 -2.71 -26.14
CA VAL A 114 18.33 -3.50 -25.40
C VAL A 114 18.39 -4.89 -26.01
N ALA A 115 19.45 -5.17 -26.77
CA ALA A 115 19.76 -6.48 -27.32
C ALA A 115 20.55 -7.33 -26.30
N GLU A 116 20.42 -8.65 -26.38
CA GLU A 116 21.19 -9.59 -25.56
C GLU A 116 22.70 -9.57 -25.94
N THR A 117 23.48 -8.77 -25.19
CA THR A 117 24.98 -8.72 -25.12
C THR A 117 25.74 -8.06 -26.31
N PRO A 118 27.08 -7.78 -26.24
CA PRO A 118 27.62 -6.45 -25.89
C PRO A 118 28.58 -5.78 -26.92
N TRP A 119 28.83 -4.47 -26.73
CA TRP A 119 29.77 -3.51 -27.41
C TRP A 119 29.16 -2.78 -28.62
N THR A 120 29.22 -1.44 -28.73
CA THR A 120 30.36 -0.52 -28.57
C THR A 120 29.98 0.79 -27.86
N GLY A 121 31.00 1.49 -27.33
CA GLY A 121 30.85 2.59 -26.40
C GLY A 121 30.37 3.92 -27.01
N ALA A 122 29.58 4.63 -26.21
CA ALA A 122 29.63 6.08 -26.10
C ALA A 122 29.15 6.43 -24.69
N VAL A 123 30.09 6.66 -23.76
CA VAL A 123 29.77 7.33 -22.49
C VAL A 123 29.49 8.79 -22.84
N ARG A 124 28.23 9.10 -23.18
CA ARG A 124 27.79 10.49 -23.29
C ARG A 124 27.51 10.97 -21.86
N ARG A 125 28.46 11.69 -21.26
CA ARG A 125 28.20 12.48 -20.04
C ARG A 125 27.15 13.54 -20.41
N THR A 126 25.90 13.33 -20.02
CA THR A 126 24.88 14.38 -20.03
C THR A 126 25.07 15.27 -18.81
N PRO A 127 24.84 16.59 -18.92
CA PRO A 127 24.82 17.47 -17.76
C PRO A 127 23.81 16.99 -16.72
N GLU A 128 24.15 17.08 -15.42
CA GLU A 128 23.21 16.83 -14.32
C GLU A 128 22.03 17.81 -14.42
N PRO A 129 20.79 17.35 -14.62
CA PRO A 129 19.62 18.20 -14.47
C PRO A 129 19.38 18.39 -12.97
N ALA A 130 19.25 19.65 -12.53
CA ALA A 130 18.84 19.97 -11.17
C ALA A 130 17.49 19.31 -10.84
N GLU A 131 17.40 18.65 -9.67
CA GLU A 131 16.15 18.09 -9.14
C GLU A 131 15.05 19.17 -9.14
N PRO A 132 13.89 18.94 -9.78
CA PRO A 132 12.81 19.91 -9.74
C PRO A 132 12.08 19.90 -8.38
N GLY A 133 12.53 20.78 -7.46
CA GLY A 133 11.81 21.40 -6.33
C GLY A 133 11.22 20.49 -5.23
N SER A 134 11.26 20.81 -3.93
CA SER A 134 11.53 22.06 -3.22
C SER A 134 11.92 21.77 -1.75
N PRO A 135 12.81 22.58 -1.15
CA PRO A 135 13.19 22.54 0.27
C PRO A 135 12.04 22.85 1.26
N GLY A 136 10.83 23.18 0.79
CA GLY A 136 9.67 23.44 1.64
C GLY A 136 9.15 22.22 2.44
N ASN A 137 9.39 21.00 1.94
CA ASN A 137 9.00 19.77 2.66
C ASN A 137 9.92 19.47 3.86
N VAL A 138 11.16 19.96 3.83
CA VAL A 138 12.12 19.78 4.92
C VAL A 138 11.74 20.66 6.10
N VAL A 139 11.32 21.90 5.87
CA VAL A 139 10.88 22.83 6.93
C VAL A 139 9.62 22.33 7.63
N ARG A 140 8.66 21.75 6.90
CA ARG A 140 7.44 21.16 7.50
C ARG A 140 7.71 19.86 8.24
N LEU A 141 8.65 19.04 7.74
CA LEU A 141 9.16 17.89 8.47
C LEU A 141 9.88 18.32 9.74
N VAL A 142 10.65 19.41 9.71
CA VAL A 142 11.30 20.02 10.88
C VAL A 142 10.28 20.56 11.88
N LEU A 143 9.16 21.15 11.44
CA LEU A 143 8.07 21.55 12.33
C LEU A 143 7.33 20.35 12.92
N ALA A 144 7.12 19.28 12.16
CA ALA A 144 6.58 18.03 12.69
C ALA A 144 7.55 17.38 13.69
N ILE A 145 8.86 17.42 13.43
CA ILE A 145 9.91 17.00 14.37
C ILE A 145 9.89 17.88 15.62
N LEU A 146 9.76 19.20 15.51
CA LEU A 146 9.70 20.12 16.65
C LEU A 146 8.45 19.90 17.49
N ALA A 147 7.30 19.70 16.85
CA ALA A 147 6.07 19.33 17.54
C ALA A 147 6.26 18.01 18.28
N VAL A 148 6.88 17.01 17.65
CA VAL A 148 7.19 15.72 18.25
C VAL A 148 8.28 15.80 19.33
N CYS A 149 9.25 16.71 19.22
CA CYS A 149 10.23 16.99 20.27
C CYS A 149 9.60 17.69 21.46
N ALA A 150 8.69 18.64 21.26
CA ALA A 150 7.91 19.27 22.33
C ALA A 150 6.98 18.26 23.03
N LEU A 151 6.48 17.30 22.26
CA LEU A 151 5.61 16.21 22.71
C LEU A 151 6.39 15.14 23.50
N VAL A 152 7.60 14.76 23.04
CA VAL A 152 8.59 13.96 23.80
C VAL A 152 9.01 14.68 25.06
N PHE A 153 9.25 15.98 24.98
CA PHE A 153 9.59 16.81 26.13
C PHE A 153 8.45 16.83 27.14
N GLY A 154 7.19 16.93 26.71
CA GLY A 154 6.02 16.79 27.58
C GLY A 154 5.94 15.41 28.25
N LEU A 155 6.18 14.33 27.52
CA LEU A 155 6.26 12.97 28.07
C LEU A 155 7.42 12.80 29.06
N LEU A 156 8.58 13.35 28.73
CA LEU A 156 9.77 13.30 29.57
C LEU A 156 9.54 14.08 30.86
N VAL A 157 8.91 15.25 30.78
CA VAL A 157 8.48 16.05 31.93
C VAL A 157 7.52 15.23 32.80
N MET A 158 6.48 14.61 32.23
CA MET A 158 5.56 13.75 32.99
C MET A 158 6.25 12.52 33.60
N ALA A 159 7.18 11.88 32.89
CA ALA A 159 7.96 10.75 33.39
C ALA A 159 8.98 11.15 34.47
N ILE A 160 9.51 12.38 34.42
CA ILE A 160 10.38 12.92 35.46
C ILE A 160 9.55 13.27 36.70
N PHE A 161 8.47 14.05 36.55
CA PHE A 161 7.61 14.45 37.67
C PHE A 161 6.86 13.26 38.30
N GLY A 162 6.48 12.23 37.53
CA GLY A 162 5.90 10.99 38.06
C GLY A 162 6.95 9.93 38.47
N GLY A 163 8.12 9.92 37.83
CA GLY A 163 9.21 8.97 38.10
C GLY A 163 9.98 9.25 39.38
N PHE A 164 9.97 10.49 39.88
CA PHE A 164 10.45 10.80 41.24
C PHE A 164 9.69 10.01 42.33
N SER A 165 8.48 9.52 42.03
CA SER A 165 7.67 8.70 42.93
C SER A 165 7.83 7.19 42.70
N PHE A 166 8.25 6.75 41.50
CA PHE A 166 8.14 5.35 41.04
C PHE A 166 9.49 4.57 41.01
N GLY A 167 10.64 5.25 41.04
CA GLY A 167 11.97 4.63 41.20
C GLY A 167 12.32 3.54 40.16
N ALA A 168 13.05 2.51 40.58
CA ALA A 168 13.52 1.41 39.71
C ALA A 168 12.40 0.61 39.02
N ARG A 169 11.16 0.67 39.54
CA ARG A 169 10.00 -0.06 39.01
C ARG A 169 9.64 0.42 37.59
N LEU A 170 9.81 1.71 37.31
CA LEU A 170 9.49 2.29 36.00
C LEU A 170 10.31 1.64 34.88
N PHE A 171 11.60 1.37 35.11
CA PHE A 171 12.46 0.68 34.15
C PHE A 171 11.99 -0.75 33.89
N GLY A 172 11.48 -1.45 34.91
CA GLY A 172 10.88 -2.77 34.77
C GLY A 172 9.61 -2.75 33.90
N LEU A 173 8.71 -1.80 34.15
CA LEU A 173 7.47 -1.63 33.37
C LEU A 173 7.74 -1.28 31.90
N ILE A 174 8.70 -0.38 31.66
CA ILE A 174 9.17 -0.02 30.32
C ILE A 174 9.76 -1.25 29.63
N GLY A 175 10.60 -2.03 30.33
CA GLY A 175 11.21 -3.24 29.81
C GLY A 175 10.17 -4.28 29.39
N LEU A 176 9.17 -4.55 30.24
CA LEU A 176 8.07 -5.48 29.94
C LEU A 176 7.23 -5.00 28.75
N SER A 177 6.87 -3.71 28.73
CA SER A 177 6.07 -3.12 27.65
C SER A 177 6.81 -3.09 26.30
N ALA A 178 8.14 -3.04 26.32
CA ALA A 178 8.97 -3.06 25.12
C ALA A 178 8.99 -4.42 24.42
N ILE A 179 8.75 -5.53 25.13
CA ILE A 179 8.78 -6.89 24.56
C ILE A 179 7.83 -7.04 23.34
N PRO A 180 6.51 -6.78 23.47
CA PRO A 180 5.60 -6.87 22.32
C PRO A 180 5.92 -5.81 21.25
N LEU A 181 6.33 -4.61 21.66
CA LEU A 181 6.70 -3.53 20.74
C LEU A 181 7.84 -3.94 19.80
N ILE A 182 8.90 -4.57 20.33
CA ILE A 182 10.03 -5.04 19.54
C ILE A 182 9.57 -6.08 18.51
N GLY A 183 8.68 -7.00 18.91
CA GLY A 183 8.07 -7.98 18.00
C GLY A 183 7.32 -7.33 16.84
N ILE A 184 6.52 -6.30 17.14
CA ILE A 184 5.77 -5.54 16.12
C ILE A 184 6.71 -4.82 15.17
N ILE A 185 7.69 -4.07 15.69
CA ILE A 185 8.68 -3.36 14.88
C ILE A 185 9.43 -4.35 13.98
N ALA A 186 9.86 -5.50 14.51
CA ALA A 186 10.55 -6.52 13.73
C ALA A 186 9.68 -7.05 12.57
N TYR A 187 8.40 -7.34 12.84
CA TYR A 187 7.46 -7.79 11.81
C TYR A 187 7.20 -6.73 10.74
N VAL A 188 6.94 -5.49 11.15
CA VAL A 188 6.67 -4.37 10.24
C VAL A 188 7.89 -4.05 9.37
N LEU A 189 9.10 -4.01 9.95
CA LEU A 189 10.34 -3.82 9.19
C LEU A 189 10.62 -5.00 8.23
N TRP A 190 10.18 -6.20 8.58
CA TRP A 190 10.28 -7.35 7.68
C TRP A 190 9.31 -7.27 6.50
N LEU A 191 8.10 -6.75 6.72
CA LEU A 191 7.14 -6.44 5.66
C LEU A 191 7.70 -5.37 4.72
N ASP A 192 8.16 -4.25 5.29
CA ASP A 192 8.65 -3.05 4.59
C ASP A 192 10.00 -3.23 3.88
N ARG A 193 10.68 -4.36 4.11
CA ARG A 193 12.01 -4.66 3.55
C ARG A 193 12.09 -4.57 2.03
N TRP A 194 10.96 -4.69 1.32
CA TRP A 194 10.91 -4.57 -0.14
C TRP A 194 11.20 -3.14 -0.61
N LYS A 195 10.62 -2.16 0.07
CA LYS A 195 10.71 -0.74 -0.24
C LYS A 195 10.81 0.04 1.08
N PRO A 196 11.99 0.09 1.69
CA PRO A 196 12.15 0.60 3.04
C PRO A 196 11.76 2.08 3.13
N GLN A 197 10.88 2.39 4.08
CA GLN A 197 10.46 3.76 4.37
C GLN A 197 11.52 4.53 5.17
N PRO A 198 11.50 5.87 5.15
CA PRO A 198 12.40 6.69 5.94
C PRO A 198 12.26 6.36 7.43
N LYS A 199 13.36 5.96 8.09
CA LYS A 199 13.36 5.58 9.51
C LYS A 199 12.78 6.66 10.42
N LEU A 200 13.01 7.93 10.06
CA LEU A 200 12.46 9.08 10.77
C LEU A 200 10.92 9.08 10.75
N LEU A 201 10.30 8.73 9.62
CA LEU A 201 8.85 8.67 9.48
C LEU A 201 8.27 7.51 10.29
N LEU A 202 8.97 6.37 10.33
CA LEU A 202 8.61 5.24 11.18
C LEU A 202 8.69 5.60 12.67
N GLY A 203 9.75 6.31 13.08
CA GLY A 203 9.90 6.83 14.44
C GLY A 203 8.82 7.85 14.80
N LEU A 204 8.46 8.74 13.87
CA LEU A 204 7.36 9.70 14.04
C LEU A 204 6.02 8.99 14.28
N CYS A 205 5.73 7.94 13.51
CA CYS A 205 4.52 7.13 13.68
C CYS A 205 4.46 6.51 15.08
N LEU A 206 5.56 5.85 15.49
CA LEU A 206 5.65 5.23 16.80
C LEU A 206 5.45 6.25 17.92
N LEU A 207 6.13 7.39 17.82
CA LEU A 207 6.14 8.39 18.86
C LEU A 207 4.82 9.15 18.97
N TRP A 208 4.16 9.43 17.84
CA TRP A 208 2.81 9.96 17.84
C TRP A 208 1.84 9.04 18.57
N GLY A 209 1.90 7.73 18.30
CA GLY A 209 1.10 6.75 19.01
C GLY A 209 1.29 6.82 20.53
N ALA A 210 2.55 6.82 20.96
CA ALA A 210 2.90 6.89 22.38
C ALA A 210 2.33 8.13 23.07
N VAL A 211 2.41 9.29 22.42
CA VAL A 211 1.93 10.51 23.06
C VAL A 211 0.41 10.68 22.93
N ALA A 212 -0.18 10.24 21.83
CA ALA A 212 -1.63 10.21 21.66
C ALA A 212 -2.31 9.47 22.83
N SER A 213 -1.69 8.39 23.32
CA SER A 213 -2.14 7.68 24.52
C SER A 213 -2.16 8.59 25.76
N VAL A 214 -1.06 9.29 26.07
CA VAL A 214 -0.99 10.19 27.24
C VAL A 214 -1.94 11.36 27.13
N VAL A 215 -1.99 12.03 25.98
CA VAL A 215 -2.90 13.17 25.75
C VAL A 215 -4.33 12.73 25.99
N LEU A 216 -4.71 11.55 25.49
CA LEU A 216 -6.06 11.06 25.67
C LEU A 216 -6.36 10.68 27.11
N THR A 217 -5.43 10.01 27.81
CA THR A 217 -5.58 9.73 29.25
C THR A 217 -5.83 11.01 30.03
N LEU A 218 -5.01 12.05 29.82
CA LEU A 218 -5.15 13.34 30.49
C LEU A 218 -6.47 14.05 30.13
N PHE A 219 -6.86 14.00 28.85
CA PHE A 219 -8.10 14.58 28.37
C PHE A 219 -9.32 13.91 29.02
N VAL A 220 -9.35 12.57 29.04
CA VAL A 220 -10.44 11.80 29.68
C VAL A 220 -10.52 12.08 31.18
N SER A 221 -9.38 12.13 31.88
CA SER A 221 -9.33 12.49 33.30
C SER A 221 -9.89 13.89 33.55
N LEU A 222 -9.45 14.89 32.78
CA LEU A 222 -9.90 16.27 32.92
C LEU A 222 -11.40 16.43 32.64
N VAL A 223 -11.88 15.84 31.54
CA VAL A 223 -13.32 15.91 31.19
C VAL A 223 -14.16 15.19 32.23
N GLY A 224 -13.69 14.05 32.76
CA GLY A 224 -14.36 13.32 33.83
C GLY A 224 -14.51 14.15 35.11
N GLU A 225 -13.44 14.79 35.56
CA GLU A 225 -13.44 15.66 36.74
C GLU A 225 -14.36 16.89 36.55
N VAL A 226 -14.29 17.53 35.39
CA VAL A 226 -15.14 18.69 35.04
C VAL A 226 -16.62 18.28 34.95
N ALA A 227 -16.93 17.15 34.34
CA ALA A 227 -18.30 16.64 34.25
C ALA A 227 -18.88 16.29 35.63
N LEU A 228 -18.08 15.68 36.52
CA LEU A 228 -18.47 15.43 37.91
C LEU A 228 -18.68 16.73 38.68
N TYR A 229 -17.85 17.75 38.42
CA TYR A 229 -17.95 19.07 39.04
C TYR A 229 -19.23 19.83 38.62
N PHE A 230 -19.61 19.77 37.33
CA PHE A 230 -20.73 20.56 36.81
C PHE A 230 -22.09 19.86 36.83
N ALA A 231 -22.16 18.53 36.68
CA ALA A 231 -23.42 17.91 36.25
C ALA A 231 -24.27 17.28 37.36
N GLY A 232 -23.74 16.96 38.55
CA GLY A 232 -24.54 16.28 39.59
C GLY A 232 -25.27 15.02 39.11
N VAL A 233 -24.72 14.34 38.09
CA VAL A 233 -25.20 13.17 37.33
C VAL A 233 -26.05 13.48 36.08
N GLY A 234 -25.41 13.22 34.94
CA GLY A 234 -26.01 12.64 33.74
C GLY A 234 -24.99 11.70 33.12
N ALA A 235 -24.60 10.65 33.84
CA ALA A 235 -23.52 9.75 33.43
C ALA A 235 -23.94 8.99 32.16
N VAL A 236 -23.28 9.29 31.05
CA VAL A 236 -23.28 8.40 29.88
C VAL A 236 -22.91 6.99 30.38
N PRO A 237 -23.69 5.93 30.07
CA PRO A 237 -23.44 4.60 30.59
C PRO A 237 -21.99 4.16 30.35
N ASP A 238 -21.33 3.58 31.35
CA ASP A 238 -19.91 3.19 31.25
C ASP A 238 -19.65 2.23 30.08
N VAL A 239 -20.64 1.40 29.76
CA VAL A 239 -20.63 0.54 28.57
C VAL A 239 -20.57 1.36 27.27
N PHE A 240 -21.36 2.44 27.16
CA PHE A 240 -21.31 3.30 25.97
C PHE A 240 -19.96 4.01 25.85
N LYS A 241 -19.43 4.53 26.97
CA LYS A 241 -18.10 5.15 26.99
C LYS A 241 -17.02 4.17 26.52
N THR A 242 -17.06 2.95 27.05
CA THR A 242 -16.06 1.92 26.75
C THR A 242 -16.19 1.35 25.33
N VAL A 243 -17.41 1.12 24.84
CA VAL A 243 -17.66 0.41 23.59
C VAL A 243 -17.78 1.34 22.38
N VAL A 244 -18.18 2.60 22.58
CA VAL A 244 -18.43 3.54 21.47
C VAL A 244 -17.52 4.75 21.56
N GLU A 245 -17.54 5.48 22.67
CA GLU A 245 -16.79 6.75 22.80
C GLU A 245 -15.28 6.52 22.71
N ALA A 246 -14.75 5.56 23.48
CA ALA A 246 -13.32 5.25 23.49
C ALA A 246 -12.82 4.84 22.09
N PRO A 247 -13.42 3.88 21.37
CA PRO A 247 -13.02 3.57 20.00
C PRO A 247 -13.05 4.76 19.05
N VAL A 248 -14.06 5.62 19.14
CA VAL A 248 -14.19 6.80 18.27
C VAL A 248 -13.05 7.79 18.54
N VAL A 249 -12.82 8.15 19.80
CA VAL A 249 -11.82 9.15 20.16
C VAL A 249 -10.40 8.60 19.97
N GLU A 250 -10.16 7.37 20.39
CA GLU A 250 -8.86 6.72 20.28
C GLU A 250 -8.41 6.53 18.84
N GLU A 251 -9.24 5.89 18.00
CA GLU A 251 -8.82 5.59 16.64
C GLU A 251 -8.72 6.85 15.79
N THR A 252 -9.56 7.87 16.04
CA THR A 252 -9.43 9.19 15.39
C THR A 252 -8.11 9.84 15.74
N THR A 253 -7.78 9.90 17.04
CA THR A 253 -6.55 10.54 17.53
C THR A 253 -5.31 9.79 17.03
N LYS A 254 -5.28 8.46 17.12
CA LYS A 254 -4.19 7.63 16.60
C LYS A 254 -3.98 7.91 15.11
N THR A 255 -5.02 7.81 14.31
CA THR A 255 -4.88 7.80 12.86
C THR A 255 -4.80 9.19 12.22
N ALA A 256 -5.03 10.27 12.98
CA ALA A 256 -4.88 11.65 12.51
C ALA A 256 -3.50 11.94 11.88
N LEU A 257 -2.42 11.37 12.44
CA LEU A 257 -1.08 11.52 11.86
C LEU A 257 -1.00 10.97 10.43
N LEU A 258 -1.77 9.94 10.08
CA LEU A 258 -1.76 9.40 8.71
C LEU A 258 -2.24 10.44 7.69
N VAL A 259 -3.24 11.24 8.05
CA VAL A 259 -3.70 12.36 7.21
C VAL A 259 -2.61 13.42 7.07
N VAL A 260 -1.92 13.75 8.17
CA VAL A 260 -0.78 14.67 8.15
C VAL A 260 0.34 14.16 7.25
N ILE A 261 0.65 12.86 7.28
CA ILE A 261 1.64 12.23 6.40
C ILE A 261 1.21 12.34 4.93
N VAL A 262 -0.07 12.11 4.62
CA VAL A 262 -0.59 12.27 3.25
C VAL A 262 -0.45 13.72 2.76
N LEU A 263 -0.68 14.70 3.64
CA LEU A 263 -0.60 16.12 3.31
C LEU A 263 0.85 16.61 3.15
N LEU A 264 1.76 16.18 4.02
CA LEU A 264 3.12 16.72 4.11
C LEU A 264 4.19 15.84 3.46
N ALA A 265 3.95 14.53 3.39
CA ALA A 265 4.92 13.52 2.98
C ALA A 265 4.31 12.52 1.99
N ARG A 266 3.36 12.95 1.14
CA ARG A 266 2.65 12.12 0.14
C ARG A 266 3.57 11.19 -0.66
N ARG A 267 4.78 11.65 -0.99
CA ARG A 267 5.76 10.85 -1.75
C ARG A 267 6.23 9.58 -1.03
N HIS A 268 6.05 9.51 0.29
CA HIS A 268 6.39 8.34 1.12
C HIS A 268 5.16 7.49 1.45
N PHE A 269 3.99 7.85 0.93
CA PHE A 269 2.75 7.09 1.10
C PHE A 269 2.28 6.66 -0.30
N GLU A 270 2.79 5.53 -0.77
CA GLU A 270 2.63 5.10 -2.17
C GLU A 270 1.79 3.82 -2.30
N GLY A 271 1.43 3.18 -1.19
CA GLY A 271 0.58 2.00 -1.23
C GLY A 271 -0.06 1.57 0.09
N PRO A 272 -0.94 0.56 0.01
CA PRO A 272 -1.62 0.02 1.18
C PRO A 272 -0.66 -0.67 2.17
N LEU A 273 0.47 -1.21 1.72
CA LEU A 273 1.48 -1.77 2.63
C LEU A 273 2.13 -0.66 3.48
N ASP A 274 2.50 0.47 2.87
CA ASP A 274 3.02 1.64 3.58
C ASP A 274 2.02 2.12 4.64
N GLY A 275 0.74 2.17 4.28
CA GLY A 275 -0.33 2.53 5.19
C GLY A 275 -0.49 1.55 6.36
N LEU A 276 -0.42 0.24 6.10
CA LEU A 276 -0.40 -0.78 7.15
C LEU A 276 0.81 -0.57 8.08
N VAL A 277 2.00 -0.33 7.53
CA VAL A 277 3.24 -0.10 8.28
C VAL A 277 3.11 1.13 9.20
N TYR A 278 2.63 2.26 8.68
CA TYR A 278 2.47 3.48 9.48
C TYR A 278 1.39 3.34 10.55
N GLY A 279 0.21 2.82 10.20
CA GLY A 279 -0.88 2.59 11.15
C GLY A 279 -0.51 1.59 12.24
N ALA A 280 0.24 0.55 11.88
CA ALA A 280 0.77 -0.44 12.81
C ALA A 280 1.72 0.18 13.85
N LEU A 281 2.66 1.02 13.42
CA LEU A 281 3.61 1.67 14.33
C LEU A 281 2.93 2.69 15.25
N ILE A 282 1.95 3.44 14.75
CA ILE A 282 1.10 4.31 15.57
C ILE A 282 0.40 3.48 16.66
N GLY A 283 -0.28 2.40 16.27
CA GLY A 283 -0.97 1.52 17.23
C GLY A 283 0.00 0.89 18.24
N ALA A 284 1.19 0.49 17.80
CA ALA A 284 2.21 -0.10 18.66
C ALA A 284 2.77 0.89 19.69
N GLY A 285 2.98 2.15 19.31
CA GLY A 285 3.43 3.20 20.24
C GLY A 285 2.37 3.53 21.27
N PHE A 286 1.11 3.58 20.85
CA PHE A 286 -0.03 3.77 21.75
C PHE A 286 -0.10 2.62 22.76
N ALA A 287 -0.10 1.38 22.27
CA ALA A 287 -0.12 0.17 23.10
C ALA A 287 1.05 0.12 24.09
N PHE A 288 2.25 0.55 23.69
CA PHE A 288 3.41 0.59 24.57
C PHE A 288 3.15 1.46 25.81
N THR A 289 2.61 2.67 25.60
CA THR A 289 2.40 3.63 26.69
C THR A 289 1.25 3.19 27.59
N GLU A 290 0.16 2.70 27.01
CA GLU A 290 -0.93 2.09 27.76
C GLU A 290 -0.45 0.90 28.59
N ASN A 291 0.35 0.01 28.02
CA ASN A 291 0.87 -1.16 28.75
C ASN A 291 1.71 -0.74 29.96
N VAL A 292 2.50 0.34 29.88
CA VAL A 292 3.22 0.86 31.04
C VAL A 292 2.25 1.29 32.14
N LEU A 293 1.16 1.99 31.80
CA LEU A 293 0.14 2.42 32.76
C LEU A 293 -0.62 1.24 33.38
N TYR A 294 -1.08 0.29 32.57
CA TYR A 294 -1.82 -0.90 33.02
C TYR A 294 -0.96 -1.82 33.89
N LEU A 295 0.30 -2.05 33.50
CA LEU A 295 1.23 -2.84 34.31
C LEU A 295 1.60 -2.13 35.61
N GLY A 296 1.71 -0.80 35.60
CA GLY A 296 1.94 0.00 36.80
C GLY A 296 0.79 -0.11 37.80
N ALA A 297 -0.44 0.08 37.33
CA ALA A 297 -1.65 -0.09 38.16
C ALA A 297 -1.74 -1.52 38.72
N ALA A 298 -1.52 -2.54 37.88
CA ALA A 298 -1.56 -3.93 38.32
C ALA A 298 -0.45 -4.29 39.32
N TRP A 299 0.73 -3.66 39.22
CA TRP A 299 1.82 -3.83 40.18
C TRP A 299 1.44 -3.29 41.57
N GLU A 300 0.84 -2.11 41.62
CA GLU A 300 0.39 -1.50 42.89
C GLU A 300 -0.63 -2.37 43.62
N GLU A 301 -1.48 -3.09 42.90
CA GLU A 301 -2.39 -4.08 43.50
C GLU A 301 -1.66 -5.33 44.00
N SER A 302 -0.88 -6.00 43.13
CA SER A 302 -0.09 -7.18 43.52
C SER A 302 0.94 -7.57 42.46
N THR A 303 2.02 -8.24 42.90
CA THR A 303 2.99 -8.83 41.96
C THR A 303 2.36 -9.91 41.07
N SER A 304 1.38 -10.66 41.57
CA SER A 304 0.61 -11.60 40.75
C SER A 304 -0.24 -10.90 39.69
N GLY A 305 -0.88 -9.77 40.05
CA GLY A 305 -1.70 -8.97 39.15
C GLY A 305 -0.90 -8.41 37.98
N LEU A 306 0.33 -7.94 38.26
CA LEU A 306 1.29 -7.55 37.22
C LEU A 306 1.49 -8.67 36.18
N TRP A 307 1.82 -9.89 36.62
CA TRP A 307 2.11 -11.00 35.70
C TRP A 307 0.88 -11.46 34.92
N VAL A 308 -0.29 -11.51 35.57
CA VAL A 308 -1.56 -11.81 34.90
C VAL A 308 -1.86 -10.77 33.82
N THR A 309 -1.72 -9.48 34.14
CA THR A 309 -1.94 -8.38 33.21
C THR A 309 -0.92 -8.43 32.07
N PHE A 310 0.35 -8.69 32.36
CA PHE A 310 1.38 -8.86 31.36
C PHE A 310 1.06 -9.99 30.38
N VAL A 311 0.66 -11.17 30.87
CA VAL A 311 0.34 -12.29 29.98
C VAL A 311 -0.91 -11.99 29.14
N LEU A 312 -2.02 -11.62 29.77
CA LEU A 312 -3.29 -11.44 29.06
C LEU A 312 -3.28 -10.22 28.12
N ARG A 313 -2.69 -9.10 28.57
CA ARG A 313 -2.65 -7.87 27.78
C ARG A 313 -1.45 -7.82 26.84
N CYS A 314 -0.24 -8.02 27.36
CA CYS A 314 0.98 -7.81 26.56
C CYS A 314 1.33 -9.00 25.66
N LEU A 315 0.98 -10.24 26.04
CA LEU A 315 1.33 -11.43 25.24
C LEU A 315 0.15 -12.01 24.47
N CYS A 316 -1.04 -12.08 25.08
CA CYS A 316 -2.22 -12.62 24.41
C CYS A 316 -2.92 -11.60 23.52
N SER A 317 -2.73 -10.28 23.72
CA SER A 317 -3.35 -9.22 22.89
C SER A 317 -2.42 -8.09 22.38
N PRO A 318 -1.13 -8.34 22.06
CA PRO A 318 -0.17 -7.28 21.70
C PRO A 318 -0.52 -6.50 20.43
N LEU A 319 -1.28 -7.11 19.52
CA LEU A 319 -1.47 -6.62 18.15
C LEU A 319 -2.79 -5.88 17.94
N LEU A 320 -3.61 -5.68 18.96
CA LEU A 320 -4.95 -5.10 18.79
C LEU A 320 -4.92 -3.65 18.31
N HIS A 321 -4.27 -2.76 19.05
CA HIS A 321 -4.15 -1.35 18.64
C HIS A 321 -3.45 -1.21 17.28
N THR A 322 -2.41 -2.03 17.06
CA THR A 322 -1.71 -2.16 15.77
C THR A 322 -2.68 -2.52 14.63
N THR A 323 -3.59 -3.47 14.89
CA THR A 323 -4.58 -3.94 13.92
C THR A 323 -5.63 -2.88 13.60
N PHE A 324 -6.19 -2.22 14.63
CA PHE A 324 -7.25 -1.22 14.43
C PHE A 324 -6.76 -0.03 13.62
N SER A 325 -5.63 0.55 14.02
CA SER A 325 -5.07 1.74 13.35
C SER A 325 -4.52 1.45 11.95
N SER A 326 -4.17 0.19 11.64
CA SER A 326 -3.68 -0.23 10.32
C SER A 326 -4.72 -0.04 9.21
N TRP A 327 -6.02 -0.20 9.48
CA TRP A 327 -7.05 -0.13 8.43
C TRP A 327 -7.25 1.29 7.87
N ALA A 328 -7.11 2.32 8.70
CA ALA A 328 -7.05 3.71 8.27
C ALA A 328 -5.89 3.94 7.28
N GLY A 329 -4.71 3.37 7.55
CA GLY A 329 -3.58 3.49 6.64
C GLY A 329 -3.77 2.70 5.34
N VAL A 330 -4.26 1.46 5.42
CA VAL A 330 -4.47 0.60 4.25
C VAL A 330 -5.41 1.24 3.23
N THR A 331 -6.52 1.81 3.69
CA THR A 331 -7.53 2.47 2.84
C THR A 331 -6.98 3.73 2.16
N ILE A 332 -6.26 4.57 2.90
CA ILE A 332 -5.48 5.70 2.35
C ILE A 332 -4.51 5.20 1.28
N GLY A 333 -3.78 4.13 1.55
CA GLY A 333 -2.77 3.59 0.63
C GLY A 333 -3.33 3.01 -0.66
N PHE A 334 -4.54 2.47 -0.65
CA PHE A 334 -5.25 2.09 -1.87
C PHE A 334 -5.56 3.30 -2.76
N ALA A 335 -5.96 4.41 -2.13
CA ALA A 335 -6.27 5.66 -2.81
C ALA A 335 -5.01 6.37 -3.33
N ALA A 336 -3.92 6.32 -2.55
CA ALA A 336 -2.65 6.99 -2.85
C ALA A 336 -2.09 6.68 -4.23
N ARG A 337 -2.43 5.49 -4.76
CA ARG A 337 -1.97 4.98 -6.05
C ARG A 337 -2.71 5.53 -7.26
N LYS A 338 -3.97 5.93 -7.10
CA LYS A 338 -4.90 6.13 -8.22
C LYS A 338 -5.69 7.42 -8.15
N TRP A 339 -5.78 8.03 -6.98
CA TRP A 339 -6.75 9.08 -6.72
C TRP A 339 -6.06 10.44 -6.48
N PRO A 340 -6.76 11.55 -6.79
CA PRO A 340 -6.28 12.89 -6.49
C PRO A 340 -6.13 13.11 -4.99
N TRP A 341 -5.40 14.15 -4.59
CA TRP A 341 -4.93 14.28 -3.22
C TRP A 341 -6.03 14.38 -2.15
N TRP A 342 -7.13 15.07 -2.46
CA TRP A 342 -8.27 15.20 -1.57
C TRP A 342 -8.99 13.87 -1.36
N ALA A 343 -9.10 13.05 -2.41
CA ALA A 343 -9.75 11.74 -2.34
C ALA A 343 -8.94 10.73 -1.52
N VAL A 344 -7.61 10.89 -1.49
CA VAL A 344 -6.73 10.10 -0.61
C VAL A 344 -7.00 10.43 0.87
N ILE A 345 -7.27 11.69 1.19
CA ILE A 345 -7.61 12.11 2.56
C ILE A 345 -8.98 11.56 2.94
N LEU A 346 -9.98 11.63 2.06
CA LEU A 346 -11.32 11.09 2.34
C LEU A 346 -11.30 9.58 2.60
N MET A 347 -10.34 8.86 2.01
CA MET A 347 -10.17 7.43 2.24
C MET A 347 -9.65 7.06 3.63
N TRP A 348 -9.27 8.05 4.44
CA TRP A 348 -9.08 7.88 5.88
C TRP A 348 -10.36 7.45 6.60
N LEU A 349 -11.52 8.02 6.23
CA LEU A 349 -12.82 7.78 6.90
C LEU A 349 -13.27 6.32 6.88
N PRO A 350 -13.30 5.59 5.74
CA PRO A 350 -13.72 4.19 5.74
C PRO A 350 -12.77 3.30 6.56
N GLY A 351 -11.47 3.54 6.51
CA GLY A 351 -10.52 2.77 7.31
C GLY A 351 -10.58 3.09 8.79
N LEU A 352 -10.81 4.36 9.14
CA LEU A 352 -11.10 4.81 10.50
C LEU A 352 -12.34 4.11 11.04
N PHE A 353 -13.43 4.09 10.27
CA PHE A 353 -14.67 3.42 10.65
C PHE A 353 -14.46 1.92 10.89
N VAL A 354 -13.72 1.23 10.02
CA VAL A 354 -13.36 -0.19 10.23
C VAL A 354 -12.55 -0.36 11.52
N GLY A 355 -11.56 0.50 11.77
CA GLY A 355 -10.77 0.49 13.00
C GLY A 355 -11.64 0.67 14.25
N MET A 356 -12.54 1.66 14.23
CA MET A 356 -13.50 1.92 15.31
C MET A 356 -14.42 0.72 15.55
N CYS A 357 -14.96 0.10 14.50
CA CYS A 357 -15.83 -1.07 14.65
C CYS A 357 -15.07 -2.26 15.24
N LEU A 358 -13.85 -2.54 14.78
CA LEU A 358 -13.05 -3.64 15.34
C LEU A 358 -12.71 -3.40 16.81
N HIS A 359 -12.38 -2.15 17.17
CA HIS A 359 -12.09 -1.78 18.54
C HIS A 359 -13.37 -1.83 19.42
N ALA A 360 -14.52 -1.36 18.91
CA ALA A 360 -15.81 -1.48 19.57
C ALA A 360 -16.22 -2.95 19.78
N ILE A 361 -16.00 -3.81 18.79
CA ILE A 361 -16.25 -5.26 18.90
C ILE A 361 -15.37 -5.86 20.00
N TRP A 362 -14.09 -5.49 20.05
CA TRP A 362 -13.19 -5.92 21.12
C TRP A 362 -13.72 -5.50 22.48
N ASN A 363 -13.95 -4.20 22.72
CA ASN A 363 -14.41 -3.67 24.00
C ASN A 363 -15.78 -4.22 24.41
N GLY A 364 -16.71 -4.30 23.45
CA GLY A 364 -18.05 -4.85 23.67
C GLY A 364 -18.00 -6.33 24.02
N SER A 365 -17.17 -7.11 23.34
CA SER A 365 -17.00 -8.54 23.67
C SER A 365 -16.40 -8.73 25.05
N MET A 366 -15.41 -7.92 25.45
CA MET A 366 -14.78 -8.04 26.77
C MET A 366 -15.76 -7.66 27.88
N THR A 367 -16.57 -6.64 27.67
CA THR A 367 -17.61 -6.21 28.61
C THR A 367 -18.72 -7.26 28.71
N GLY A 368 -19.21 -7.77 27.58
CA GLY A 368 -20.30 -8.75 27.54
C GLY A 368 -19.91 -10.12 28.12
N LEU A 369 -18.73 -10.64 27.78
CA LEU A 369 -18.26 -11.93 28.29
C LEU A 369 -17.99 -11.90 29.80
N GLN A 370 -17.58 -10.74 30.34
CA GLN A 370 -17.40 -10.56 31.78
C GLN A 370 -18.69 -10.78 32.57
N LEU A 371 -19.85 -10.44 31.99
CA LEU A 371 -21.16 -10.66 32.60
C LEU A 371 -21.52 -12.15 32.69
N ILE A 372 -20.93 -13.00 31.84
CA ILE A 372 -21.15 -14.44 31.84
C ILE A 372 -20.27 -15.10 32.89
N SER A 373 -18.95 -14.94 32.77
CA SER A 373 -17.97 -15.36 33.80
C SER A 373 -16.57 -14.81 33.49
N PRO A 374 -15.68 -14.67 34.49
CA PRO A 374 -14.28 -14.30 34.27
C PRO A 374 -13.53 -15.26 33.33
N ILE A 375 -13.85 -16.56 33.39
CA ILE A 375 -13.24 -17.57 32.51
C ILE A 375 -13.67 -17.35 31.05
N ALA A 376 -14.96 -17.09 30.81
CA ALA A 376 -15.46 -16.80 29.47
C ALA A 376 -14.80 -15.55 28.87
N GLN A 377 -14.57 -14.51 29.68
CA GLN A 377 -13.85 -13.31 29.27
C GLN A 377 -12.41 -13.63 28.84
N ILE A 378 -11.66 -14.40 29.64
CA ILE A 378 -10.27 -14.78 29.31
C ILE A 378 -10.21 -15.62 28.03
N VAL A 379 -11.09 -16.63 27.90
CA VAL A 379 -11.13 -17.47 26.70
C VAL A 379 -11.50 -16.64 25.48
N GLY A 380 -12.51 -15.78 25.58
CA GLY A 380 -12.90 -14.90 24.48
C GLY A 380 -11.82 -13.89 24.10
N LEU A 381 -11.08 -13.34 25.07
CA LEU A 381 -9.92 -12.46 24.85
C LEU A 381 -8.89 -13.18 23.98
N ILE A 382 -8.49 -14.39 24.36
CA ILE A 382 -7.48 -15.17 23.63
C ILE A 382 -7.97 -15.51 22.22
N VAL A 383 -9.21 -16.01 22.09
CA VAL A 383 -9.77 -16.42 20.80
C VAL A 383 -9.93 -15.23 19.85
N LEU A 384 -10.56 -14.15 20.30
CA LEU A 384 -10.79 -12.98 19.46
C LEU A 384 -9.46 -12.29 19.08
N SER A 385 -8.52 -12.20 20.02
CA SER A 385 -7.19 -11.64 19.74
C SER A 385 -6.45 -12.47 18.70
N PHE A 386 -6.50 -13.80 18.81
CA PHE A 386 -5.89 -14.71 17.83
C PHE A 386 -6.50 -14.52 16.43
N ILE A 387 -7.82 -14.39 16.33
CA ILE A 387 -8.52 -14.14 15.05
C ILE A 387 -8.08 -12.81 14.45
N LEU A 388 -8.18 -11.72 15.21
CA LEU A 388 -7.83 -10.37 14.73
C LEU A 388 -6.36 -10.28 14.32
N THR A 389 -5.46 -10.83 15.13
CA THR A 389 -4.04 -10.95 14.85
C THR A 389 -3.78 -11.72 13.56
N THR A 390 -4.43 -12.89 13.41
CA THR A 390 -4.25 -13.73 12.21
C THR A 390 -4.74 -12.98 10.97
N CYS A 391 -5.90 -12.34 11.03
CA CYS A 391 -6.42 -11.51 9.94
C CYS A 391 -5.43 -10.40 9.56
N TRP A 392 -4.87 -9.70 10.54
CA TRP A 392 -3.91 -8.63 10.30
C TRP A 392 -2.59 -9.14 9.70
N VAL A 393 -2.04 -10.24 10.22
CA VAL A 393 -0.82 -10.87 9.67
C VAL A 393 -1.06 -11.33 8.23
N VAL A 394 -2.18 -12.00 7.96
CA VAL A 394 -2.55 -12.45 6.61
C VAL A 394 -2.73 -11.26 5.67
N ALA A 395 -3.38 -10.17 6.11
CA ALA A 395 -3.49 -8.95 5.33
C ALA A 395 -2.10 -8.38 4.98
N GLY A 396 -1.18 -8.30 5.94
CA GLY A 396 0.21 -7.87 5.71
C GLY A 396 0.94 -8.75 4.67
N LEU A 397 0.77 -10.07 4.74
CA LEU A 397 1.34 -11.01 3.77
C LEU A 397 0.75 -10.85 2.36
N ILE A 398 -0.57 -10.66 2.26
CA ILE A 398 -1.28 -10.40 1.00
C ILE A 398 -0.82 -9.08 0.38
N LEU A 399 -0.76 -8.01 1.17
CA LEU A 399 -0.32 -6.69 0.70
C LEU A 399 1.13 -6.71 0.23
N ARG A 400 2.02 -7.39 0.97
CA ARG A 400 3.41 -7.57 0.56
C ARG A 400 3.54 -8.37 -0.74
N ARG A 401 2.75 -9.44 -0.91
CA ARG A 401 2.72 -10.21 -2.15
C ARG A 401 2.19 -9.36 -3.31
N SER A 402 1.13 -8.61 -3.08
CA SER A 402 0.51 -7.70 -4.02
C SER A 402 1.50 -6.63 -4.50
N GLU A 403 2.26 -6.01 -3.60
CA GLU A 403 3.25 -5.00 -3.97
C GLU A 403 4.39 -5.55 -4.83
N ARG A 404 4.88 -6.76 -4.51
CA ARG A 404 5.88 -7.44 -5.32
C ARG A 404 5.36 -7.73 -6.73
N LEU A 405 4.14 -8.25 -6.84
CA LEU A 405 3.51 -8.53 -8.14
C LEU A 405 3.30 -7.26 -8.95
N HIS A 406 2.81 -6.19 -8.31
CA HIS A 406 2.65 -4.90 -8.97
C HIS A 406 3.98 -4.35 -9.49
N THR A 407 5.03 -4.35 -8.66
CA THR A 407 6.38 -3.90 -9.08
C THR A 407 6.84 -4.67 -10.32
N ARG A 408 6.71 -6.00 -10.29
CA ARG A 408 7.11 -6.88 -11.41
C ARG A 408 6.31 -6.60 -12.68
N ASN A 409 4.99 -6.39 -12.57
CA ASN A 409 4.13 -6.09 -13.71
C ASN A 409 4.47 -4.73 -14.35
N MET A 410 4.70 -3.69 -13.53
CA MET A 410 5.08 -2.37 -14.04
C MET A 410 6.45 -2.40 -14.72
N LEU A 411 7.42 -3.12 -14.15
CA LEU A 411 8.72 -3.33 -14.78
C LEU A 411 8.63 -4.15 -16.09
N GLY A 412 7.66 -5.06 -16.19
CA GLY A 412 7.36 -5.79 -17.42
C GLY A 412 6.96 -4.89 -18.58
N ASP A 413 6.22 -3.80 -18.33
CA ASP A 413 5.85 -2.84 -19.38
C ASP A 413 7.09 -2.14 -19.98
N TYR A 414 8.10 -1.86 -19.15
CA TYR A 414 9.38 -1.34 -19.62
C TYR A 414 10.20 -2.40 -20.38
N ALA A 415 10.07 -3.67 -20.00
CA ALA A 415 10.73 -4.74 -20.73
C ALA A 415 10.11 -4.99 -22.11
N ASN A 416 8.79 -4.95 -22.19
CA ASN A 416 8.06 -5.09 -23.46
C ASN A 416 8.30 -3.92 -24.42
N SER A 417 8.65 -2.74 -23.90
CA SER A 417 9.05 -1.57 -24.71
C SER A 417 10.56 -1.53 -25.03
N GLY A 418 11.35 -2.47 -24.51
CA GLY A 418 12.78 -2.60 -24.81
C GLY A 418 13.72 -1.76 -23.95
N TRP A 419 13.21 -1.10 -22.89
CA TRP A 419 14.03 -0.35 -21.94
C TRP A 419 14.77 -1.27 -20.95
N LEU A 420 14.09 -2.34 -20.52
CA LEU A 420 14.64 -3.36 -19.61
C LEU A 420 14.68 -4.73 -20.30
N SER A 421 15.61 -5.59 -19.88
CA SER A 421 15.54 -7.01 -20.24
C SER A 421 14.58 -7.75 -19.29
N HIS A 422 14.06 -8.86 -19.78
CA HIS A 422 13.18 -9.73 -19.00
C HIS A 422 13.90 -10.33 -17.77
N ALA A 423 15.19 -10.63 -17.91
CA ALA A 423 16.04 -11.09 -16.81
C ALA A 423 16.27 -9.97 -15.77
N GLU A 424 16.39 -8.71 -16.19
CA GLU A 424 16.45 -7.57 -15.28
C GLU A 424 15.15 -7.43 -14.48
N VAL A 425 13.99 -7.63 -15.12
CA VAL A 425 12.69 -7.63 -14.42
C VAL A 425 12.62 -8.76 -13.39
N ASP A 426 13.13 -9.95 -13.69
CA ASP A 426 13.17 -11.06 -12.72
C ASP A 426 14.14 -10.78 -11.55
N MET A 427 15.29 -10.18 -11.84
CA MET A 427 16.26 -9.75 -10.84
C MET A 427 15.67 -8.66 -9.92
N LEU A 428 15.09 -7.61 -10.50
CA LEU A 428 14.60 -6.42 -9.79
C LEU A 428 13.21 -6.63 -9.18
N GLY A 429 12.40 -7.51 -9.77
CA GLY A 429 11.04 -7.86 -9.34
C GLY A 429 10.97 -8.98 -8.30
N THR A 430 12.11 -9.55 -7.88
CA THR A 430 12.13 -10.57 -6.82
C THR A 430 13.16 -10.31 -5.73
N TRP A 431 12.87 -10.76 -4.50
CA TRP A 431 13.78 -10.59 -3.37
C TRP A 431 15.07 -11.40 -3.55
N LYS A 432 14.93 -12.65 -4.02
CA LYS A 432 16.06 -13.53 -4.33
C LYS A 432 16.94 -12.89 -5.41
N GLY A 433 16.34 -12.36 -6.47
CA GLY A 433 17.03 -11.62 -7.53
C GLY A 433 17.79 -10.41 -7.03
N ARG A 434 17.15 -9.51 -6.26
CA ARG A 434 17.82 -8.34 -5.65
C ARG A 434 18.97 -8.73 -4.73
N LYS A 435 18.84 -9.83 -3.98
CA LYS A 435 19.90 -10.34 -3.10
C LYS A 435 21.07 -10.89 -3.91
N GLN A 436 20.80 -11.65 -4.98
CA GLN A 436 21.81 -12.18 -5.90
C GLN A 436 22.52 -11.06 -6.65
N GLY A 437 21.78 -10.10 -7.21
CA GLY A 437 22.34 -8.93 -7.88
C GLY A 437 23.25 -8.11 -6.96
N LYS A 438 22.86 -7.88 -5.70
CA LYS A 438 23.73 -7.22 -4.71
C LYS A 438 24.96 -8.04 -4.31
N ARG A 439 24.89 -9.38 -4.36
CA ARG A 439 26.03 -10.26 -4.08
C ARG A 439 27.02 -10.25 -5.23
N TRP A 440 26.52 -10.38 -6.46
CA TRP A 440 27.31 -10.26 -7.68
C TRP A 440 27.98 -8.87 -7.76
N ALA A 441 27.21 -7.80 -7.58
CA ALA A 441 27.74 -6.44 -7.61
C ALA A 441 28.72 -6.10 -6.47
N LYS A 442 28.89 -6.98 -5.47
CA LYS A 442 29.88 -6.81 -4.41
C LYS A 442 31.27 -7.28 -4.83
N THR A 443 31.40 -8.05 -5.92
CA THR A 443 32.72 -8.58 -6.34
C THR A 443 33.62 -7.44 -6.82
N PHE A 444 33.08 -6.47 -7.57
CA PHE A 444 33.85 -5.33 -8.07
C PHE A 444 33.66 -4.04 -7.25
N PRO A 445 34.67 -3.14 -7.24
CA PRO A 445 34.58 -1.81 -6.63
C PRO A 445 33.41 -0.98 -7.17
N GLY A 446 32.69 -0.28 -6.29
CA GLY A 446 31.55 0.59 -6.67
C GLY A 446 30.25 -0.14 -7.07
N GLY A 447 30.31 -1.41 -7.47
CA GLY A 447 29.15 -2.14 -7.99
C GLY A 447 27.96 -2.23 -7.03
N LYS A 448 28.22 -2.45 -5.74
CA LYS A 448 27.16 -2.53 -4.72
C LYS A 448 26.34 -1.25 -4.62
N GLN A 449 26.95 -0.09 -4.82
CA GLN A 449 26.25 1.20 -4.77
C GLN A 449 25.39 1.39 -6.02
N GLU A 450 25.92 1.10 -7.21
CA GLU A 450 25.16 1.17 -8.46
C GLU A 450 23.99 0.19 -8.49
N MET A 451 24.18 -1.04 -7.98
CA MET A 451 23.07 -2.00 -7.85
C MET A 451 21.98 -1.51 -6.87
N ARG A 452 22.36 -0.80 -5.80
CA ARG A 452 21.37 -0.16 -4.91
C ARG A 452 20.62 0.96 -5.63
N THR A 453 21.32 1.76 -6.43
CA THR A 453 20.74 2.81 -7.27
C THR A 453 19.75 2.23 -8.27
N MET A 454 20.11 1.16 -8.99
CA MET A 454 19.21 0.46 -9.92
C MET A 454 17.97 -0.11 -9.21
N ILE A 455 18.12 -0.74 -8.03
CA ILE A 455 16.98 -1.26 -7.26
C ILE A 455 16.04 -0.12 -6.83
N ARG A 456 16.59 1.02 -6.40
CA ARG A 456 15.82 2.20 -6.02
C ARG A 456 15.06 2.78 -7.22
N LEU A 457 15.76 3.01 -8.33
CA LEU A 457 15.18 3.53 -9.57
C LEU A 457 14.13 2.60 -10.16
N ALA A 458 14.33 1.28 -10.11
CA ALA A 458 13.31 0.32 -10.52
C ALA A 458 12.03 0.41 -9.66
N GLY A 459 12.18 0.67 -8.36
CA GLY A 459 11.04 0.94 -7.48
C GLY A 459 10.32 2.24 -7.83
N GLN A 460 11.08 3.30 -8.13
CA GLN A 460 10.53 4.60 -8.56
C GLN A 460 9.81 4.49 -9.91
N LEU A 461 10.44 3.89 -10.92
CA LEU A 461 9.85 3.59 -12.22
C LEU A 461 8.55 2.82 -12.10
N ALA A 462 8.50 1.80 -11.24
CA ALA A 462 7.27 1.04 -11.01
C ALA A 462 6.13 1.93 -10.47
N THR A 463 6.41 2.82 -9.51
CA THR A 463 5.44 3.80 -9.01
C THR A 463 5.05 4.80 -10.09
N THR A 464 6.02 5.40 -10.78
CA THR A 464 5.80 6.42 -11.81
C THR A 464 4.94 5.87 -12.94
N ARG A 465 5.23 4.64 -13.40
CA ARG A 465 4.42 3.92 -14.39
C ARG A 465 2.97 3.77 -13.94
N MET A 466 2.78 3.40 -12.68
CA MET A 466 1.44 3.21 -12.13
C MET A 466 0.64 4.52 -12.12
N ARG A 467 1.27 5.63 -11.73
CA ARG A 467 0.64 6.96 -11.73
C ARG A 467 0.26 7.39 -13.14
N LEU A 468 1.15 7.18 -14.11
CA LEU A 468 0.89 7.48 -15.52
C LEU A 468 -0.27 6.65 -16.08
N LEU A 469 -0.32 5.35 -15.78
CA LEU A 469 -1.44 4.48 -16.17
C LEU A 469 -2.76 4.93 -15.53
N ALA A 470 -2.73 5.39 -14.28
CA ALA A 470 -3.89 5.96 -13.59
C ALA A 470 -4.30 7.35 -14.11
N GLY A 471 -3.56 7.93 -15.07
CA GLY A 471 -3.83 9.28 -15.60
C GLY A 471 -3.46 10.40 -14.64
N LEU A 472 -2.67 10.13 -13.60
CA LEU A 472 -2.23 11.13 -12.62
C LEU A 472 -0.98 11.85 -13.12
N GLY A 473 -0.94 13.18 -12.94
CA GLY A 473 0.29 13.97 -13.11
C GLY A 473 0.60 14.48 -14.52
N GLY A 474 0.02 13.87 -15.55
CA GLY A 474 0.06 14.37 -16.92
C GLY A 474 1.50 14.51 -17.47
N PRO A 475 1.87 15.65 -18.10
CA PRO A 475 3.20 15.83 -18.69
C PRO A 475 4.35 15.80 -17.69
N LYS A 476 4.14 16.24 -16.44
CA LYS A 476 5.19 16.28 -15.41
C LYS A 476 5.68 14.88 -15.06
N GLU A 477 4.75 13.95 -14.86
CA GLU A 477 5.06 12.56 -14.55
C GLU A 477 5.75 11.84 -15.72
N ARG A 478 5.47 12.23 -16.97
CA ARG A 478 6.23 11.72 -18.14
C ARG A 478 7.67 12.24 -18.14
N THR A 479 7.91 13.48 -17.74
CA THR A 479 9.27 14.01 -17.57
C THR A 479 10.02 13.27 -16.47
N ILE A 480 9.35 12.97 -15.35
CA ILE A 480 9.92 12.16 -14.26
C ILE A 480 10.25 10.75 -14.76
N GLU A 481 9.33 10.08 -15.46
CA GLU A 481 9.56 8.75 -16.04
C GLU A 481 10.79 8.74 -16.96
N ASN A 482 10.89 9.72 -17.86
CA ASN A 482 12.04 9.85 -18.76
C ASN A 482 13.36 10.08 -18.02
N TYR A 483 13.34 10.89 -16.96
CA TYR A 483 14.51 11.11 -16.11
C TYR A 483 14.93 9.82 -15.40
N GLU A 484 13.98 9.12 -14.77
CA GLU A 484 14.23 7.86 -14.07
C GLU A 484 14.76 6.78 -15.00
N LEU A 485 14.26 6.70 -16.24
CA LEU A 485 14.75 5.76 -17.26
C LEU A 485 16.19 6.05 -17.67
N ARG A 486 16.57 7.32 -17.82
CA ARG A 486 17.94 7.73 -18.16
C ARG A 486 18.90 7.45 -17.01
N GLU A 487 18.51 7.78 -15.79
CA GLU A 487 19.30 7.47 -14.59
C GLU A 487 19.47 5.96 -14.41
N PHE A 488 18.42 5.18 -14.68
CA PHE A 488 18.47 3.73 -14.61
C PHE A 488 19.44 3.16 -15.65
N ALA A 489 19.38 3.64 -16.90
CA ALA A 489 20.32 3.25 -17.95
C ALA A 489 21.76 3.62 -17.58
N GLY A 490 22.00 4.84 -17.07
CA GLY A 490 23.31 5.27 -16.62
C GLY A 490 23.88 4.43 -15.47
N ALA A 491 23.04 4.08 -14.48
CA ALA A 491 23.44 3.21 -13.38
C ALA A 491 23.78 1.79 -13.87
N ARG A 492 23.02 1.27 -14.83
CA ARG A 492 23.30 -0.02 -15.49
C ARG A 492 24.65 0.01 -16.21
N ASP A 493 24.92 1.06 -16.98
CA ASP A 493 26.17 1.18 -17.74
C ASP A 493 27.38 1.28 -16.80
N ARG A 494 27.28 2.07 -15.73
CA ARG A 494 28.31 2.13 -14.68
C ARG A 494 28.55 0.78 -14.03
N LEU A 495 27.48 0.05 -13.70
CA LEU A 495 27.56 -1.28 -13.11
C LEU A 495 28.25 -2.30 -14.03
N LEU A 496 27.90 -2.31 -15.33
CA LEU A 496 28.52 -3.21 -16.32
C LEU A 496 29.96 -2.81 -16.65
N SER A 497 30.29 -1.51 -16.62
CA SER A 497 31.66 -1.04 -16.82
C SER A 497 32.57 -1.48 -15.67
N ALA A 498 32.08 -1.38 -14.43
CA ALA A 498 32.81 -1.79 -13.24
C ALA A 498 33.08 -3.30 -13.22
N SER A 499 32.11 -4.12 -13.65
CA SER A 499 32.31 -5.58 -13.73
C SER A 499 33.35 -5.98 -14.78
N ARG A 500 33.49 -5.21 -15.87
CA ARG A 500 34.49 -5.47 -16.91
C ARG A 500 35.89 -4.99 -16.53
N GLY A 501 35.98 -3.92 -15.74
CA GLY A 501 37.26 -3.42 -15.21
C GLY A 501 37.95 -4.47 -14.34
N GLU A 502 37.19 -5.15 -13.48
CA GLU A 502 37.70 -6.25 -12.64
C GLU A 502 38.20 -7.43 -13.48
N ALA A 503 37.45 -7.82 -14.52
CA ALA A 503 37.81 -8.92 -15.43
C ALA A 503 39.06 -8.64 -16.30
N ARG A 504 39.56 -7.40 -16.34
CA ARG A 504 40.82 -7.04 -17.01
C ARG A 504 42.00 -6.95 -16.04
N SER A 505 41.74 -6.85 -14.74
CA SER A 505 42.76 -6.77 -13.68
C SER A 505 43.04 -8.12 -13.01
N ALA A 506 42.17 -9.11 -13.22
CA ALA A 506 42.37 -10.51 -12.87
C ALA A 506 42.87 -11.28 -14.09
#